data_AF-A0A498LFN7-F1
#
_entry.id   AF-A0A498LFN7-F1
#
_cell.length_a   1.000
_cell.length_b   1.000
_cell.length_c   1.000
_cell.angle_alpha   90.00
_cell.angle_beta   90.00
_cell.angle_gamma   90.00
#
_symmetry.space_group_name_H-M   'P 1'
#
loop_
_entity.id
_entity.type
_entity.pdbx_description
1 polymer ?
#
loop_
_entity_poly.entity_id
_entity_poly.type
_entity_poly.pdbx_seq_one_letter_code
_entity_poly.pdbx_strand_id
1 'polypeptide(L)'
;MSTTQDTPYDYYSVMHSDKNESSNGNGPTIITKHPEFQGVIGQRLDMSEYDVIELNKLYKCSSSISFLDHCSFDDESLCQMSVCSAADYGWKRVTSVSGISVTDHTYLGKEQNGTTFFMHFSTEGRNEGDAARVESKTMTPKRDCKVQCLQFYYYHSGHESDQLNIWIREYQNKEDNRGTLTLMDQITGQSFFFVCFFFKSFTYYKTYKAVFQDAPSNI
;
A
#
# COMPACT_ATOMS: atom_id res chain seq x y z
N MET A 1 35.01 15.44 -6.54
CA MET A 1 33.56 15.20 -6.68
C MET A 1 33.06 14.82 -5.30
N SER A 2 32.20 15.64 -4.70
CA SER A 2 31.72 15.44 -3.33
C SER A 2 30.85 14.19 -3.28
N THR A 3 31.23 13.20 -2.49
CA THR A 3 30.54 11.91 -2.38
C THR A 3 29.38 12.04 -1.39
N THR A 4 28.20 12.40 -1.91
CA THR A 4 26.90 12.19 -1.24
C THR A 4 26.68 10.68 -1.17
N GLN A 5 27.07 10.05 -0.07
CA GLN A 5 26.75 8.67 0.35
C GLN A 5 26.37 7.63 -0.74
N ASP A 6 27.09 7.57 -1.86
CA ASP A 6 26.81 6.72 -3.03
C ASP A 6 25.46 6.95 -3.74
N THR A 7 24.81 8.10 -3.55
CA THR A 7 23.57 8.51 -4.23
C THR A 7 23.84 9.47 -5.40
N PRO A 8 23.11 9.35 -6.52
CA PRO A 8 23.17 10.32 -7.62
C PRO A 8 22.70 11.72 -7.21
N TYR A 9 23.00 12.72 -8.04
CA TYR A 9 22.45 14.07 -7.84
C TYR A 9 20.94 14.08 -8.02
N ASP A 10 20.23 14.58 -7.01
CA ASP A 10 18.77 14.54 -6.98
C ASP A 10 18.12 15.91 -7.23
N TYR A 11 17.53 16.08 -8.41
CA TYR A 11 16.75 17.26 -8.77
C TYR A 11 15.39 17.35 -8.05
N TYR A 12 14.91 16.22 -7.50
CA TYR A 12 13.64 16.15 -6.76
C TYR A 12 13.82 16.36 -5.25
N SER A 13 15.05 16.51 -4.77
CA SER A 13 15.33 16.68 -3.35
C SER A 13 14.58 17.89 -2.77
N VAL A 14 13.99 17.71 -1.58
CA VAL A 14 13.32 18.80 -0.84
C VAL A 14 14.33 19.87 -0.39
N MET A 15 15.60 19.48 -0.32
CA MET A 15 16.72 20.34 0.05
C MET A 15 17.24 21.14 -1.15
N HIS A 16 16.80 20.84 -2.38
CA HIS A 16 17.21 21.58 -3.55
C HIS A 16 16.51 22.95 -3.61
N SER A 17 17.28 24.01 -3.87
CA SER A 17 16.76 25.37 -4.06
C SER A 17 15.87 25.48 -5.30
N ASP A 18 14.91 26.41 -5.28
CA ASP A 18 14.12 26.74 -6.46
C ASP A 18 14.97 27.43 -7.54
N LYS A 19 14.52 27.37 -8.80
CA LYS A 19 15.20 28.02 -9.94
C LYS A 19 15.39 29.52 -9.76
N ASN A 20 14.53 30.21 -9.01
CA ASN A 20 14.57 31.65 -8.79
C ASN A 20 15.07 32.02 -7.38
N GLU A 21 15.65 31.07 -6.64
CA GLU A 21 16.16 31.31 -5.29
C GLU A 21 17.16 32.47 -5.32
N SER A 22 16.89 33.53 -4.53
CA SER A 22 17.68 34.77 -4.51
C SER A 22 17.78 35.52 -5.85
N SER A 23 16.82 35.35 -6.77
CA SER A 23 16.77 36.10 -8.02
C SER A 23 16.43 37.58 -7.81
N ASN A 24 16.97 38.45 -8.67
CA ASN A 24 16.64 39.89 -8.75
C ASN A 24 15.53 40.20 -9.77
N GLY A 25 14.82 39.18 -10.26
CA GLY A 25 13.76 39.32 -11.25
C GLY A 25 14.22 39.26 -12.71
N ASN A 26 15.53 39.16 -12.98
CA ASN A 26 16.07 39.06 -14.34
C ASN A 26 16.26 37.62 -14.86
N GLY A 27 15.53 36.67 -14.29
CA GLY A 27 15.56 35.26 -14.69
C GLY A 27 15.99 34.30 -13.56
N PRO A 28 16.08 32.99 -13.87
CA PRO A 28 16.48 31.98 -12.90
C PRO A 28 17.95 32.14 -12.51
N THR A 29 18.24 31.98 -11.23
CA THR A 29 19.60 31.94 -10.66
C THR A 29 20.21 30.55 -10.77
N ILE A 30 19.38 29.51 -10.78
CA ILE A 30 19.80 28.12 -10.92
C ILE A 30 19.26 27.56 -12.24
N ILE A 31 20.18 27.24 -13.14
CA ILE A 31 19.88 26.66 -14.45
C ILE A 31 20.32 25.18 -14.42
N THR A 32 19.37 24.26 -14.58
CA THR A 32 19.65 22.83 -14.60
C THR A 32 20.39 22.46 -15.90
N LYS A 33 21.34 21.53 -15.83
CA LYS A 33 22.02 21.02 -17.04
C LYS A 33 21.07 20.28 -17.97
N HIS A 34 20.04 19.68 -17.37
CA HIS A 34 18.99 18.91 -17.98
C HIS A 34 17.72 19.78 -17.97
N PRO A 35 17.30 20.34 -19.12
CA PRO A 35 16.17 21.28 -19.19
C PRO A 35 14.84 20.70 -18.66
N GLU A 36 14.66 19.38 -18.76
CA GLU A 36 13.50 18.65 -18.25
C GLU A 36 13.30 18.80 -16.73
N PHE A 37 14.37 19.04 -15.97
CA PHE A 37 14.30 19.24 -14.52
C PHE A 37 14.20 20.72 -14.10
N GLN A 38 14.21 21.66 -15.04
CA GLN A 38 14.23 23.10 -14.73
C GLN A 38 12.96 23.54 -13.98
N GLY A 39 11.83 22.87 -14.20
CA GLY A 39 10.57 23.08 -13.49
C GLY A 39 10.34 22.14 -12.31
N VAL A 40 11.30 21.27 -12.00
CA VAL A 40 11.21 20.23 -10.96
C VAL A 40 11.92 20.66 -9.68
N ILE A 41 13.09 21.29 -9.82
CA ILE A 41 13.88 21.75 -8.68
C ILE A 41 13.10 22.72 -7.79
N GLY A 42 13.36 22.68 -6.49
CA GLY A 42 12.67 23.57 -5.55
C GLY A 42 11.33 23.04 -5.04
N GLN A 43 11.00 21.77 -5.28
CA GLN A 43 9.79 21.16 -4.73
C GLN A 43 9.77 21.24 -3.19
N ARG A 44 8.57 21.40 -2.61
CA ARG A 44 8.34 21.53 -1.16
C ARG A 44 7.19 20.62 -0.68
N LEU A 45 6.96 19.51 -1.38
CA LEU A 45 5.86 18.59 -1.10
C LEU A 45 6.25 17.57 -0.03
N ASP A 46 7.31 16.79 -0.27
CA ASP A 46 7.82 15.78 0.66
C ASP A 46 9.29 15.45 0.35
N MET A 47 9.95 14.68 1.20
CA MET A 47 11.29 14.14 0.94
C MET A 47 11.29 13.28 -0.33
N SER A 48 12.33 13.40 -1.13
CA SER A 48 12.56 12.48 -2.25
C SER A 48 13.01 11.10 -1.74
N GLU A 49 13.04 10.11 -2.64
CA GLU A 49 13.61 8.80 -2.33
C GLU A 49 15.08 8.89 -1.90
N TYR A 50 15.88 9.72 -2.58
CA TYR A 50 17.30 9.89 -2.25
C TYR A 50 17.51 10.66 -0.94
N ASP A 51 16.69 11.66 -0.62
CA ASP A 51 16.70 12.32 0.69
C ASP A 51 16.51 11.28 1.83
N VAL A 52 15.54 10.38 1.67
CA VAL A 52 15.24 9.33 2.65
C VAL A 52 16.37 8.30 2.73
N ILE A 53 16.95 7.88 1.61
CA ILE A 53 18.07 6.93 1.57
C ILE A 53 19.29 7.50 2.29
N GLU A 54 19.69 8.73 1.96
CA GLU A 54 20.84 9.39 2.58
C GLU A 54 20.65 9.58 4.09
N LEU A 55 19.46 10.02 4.51
CA LEU A 55 19.16 10.22 5.92
C LEU A 55 19.18 8.89 6.69
N ASN A 56 18.56 7.84 6.15
CA ASN A 56 18.54 6.52 6.78
C ASN A 56 19.94 5.90 6.85
N LYS A 57 20.78 6.07 5.82
CA LYS A 57 22.16 5.59 5.81
C LYS A 57 23.02 6.35 6.84
N LEU A 58 22.84 7.67 6.98
CA LEU A 58 23.53 8.49 7.98
C LEU A 58 23.24 8.04 9.42
N TYR A 59 21.95 7.84 9.75
CA TYR A 59 21.51 7.48 11.09
C TYR A 59 21.39 5.97 11.32
N LYS A 60 21.73 5.15 10.33
CA LYS A 60 21.62 3.67 10.36
C LYS A 60 20.20 3.20 10.69
N CYS A 61 19.20 3.89 10.13
CA CYS A 61 17.80 3.53 10.31
C CYS A 61 17.47 2.26 9.52
N SER A 62 16.94 1.25 10.20
CA SER A 62 16.49 -0.01 9.60
C SER A 62 14.97 -0.22 9.67
N SER A 63 14.25 0.68 10.34
CA SER A 63 12.79 0.66 10.43
C SER A 63 12.27 2.04 10.81
N SER A 64 10.96 2.27 10.62
CA SER A 64 10.29 3.46 11.14
C SER A 64 9.27 3.09 12.22
N ILE A 65 8.84 4.09 13.00
CA ILE A 65 7.89 3.90 14.10
C ILE A 65 6.44 3.75 13.62
N SER A 66 6.11 4.36 12.48
CA SER A 66 4.74 4.44 11.93
C SER A 66 4.48 3.41 10.84
N PHE A 67 5.50 3.00 10.08
CA PHE A 67 5.36 2.00 9.04
C PHE A 67 5.20 0.61 9.66
N LEU A 68 4.17 -0.11 9.23
CA LEU A 68 3.90 -1.48 9.67
C LEU A 68 4.15 -2.49 8.55
N ASP A 69 3.48 -2.28 7.41
CA ASP A 69 3.59 -3.20 6.29
C ASP A 69 3.19 -2.54 4.96
N HIS A 70 3.67 -3.14 3.87
CA HIS A 70 3.29 -2.83 2.50
C HIS A 70 3.30 -4.14 1.70
N CYS A 71 2.30 -4.34 0.85
CA CYS A 71 2.26 -5.49 -0.03
C CYS A 71 1.75 -5.10 -1.42
N SER A 72 2.61 -5.25 -2.43
CA SER A 72 2.26 -5.11 -3.85
C SER A 72 1.94 -6.45 -4.52
N PHE A 73 2.07 -7.58 -3.81
CA PHE A 73 1.92 -8.94 -4.33
C PHE A 73 2.94 -9.37 -5.42
N ASP A 74 3.91 -8.52 -5.76
CA ASP A 74 4.98 -8.84 -6.71
C ASP A 74 5.93 -9.94 -6.20
N ASP A 75 6.05 -10.09 -4.89
CA ASP A 75 6.81 -11.18 -4.25
C ASP A 75 5.96 -12.47 -4.15
N GLU A 76 6.54 -13.61 -4.49
CA GLU A 76 5.94 -14.95 -4.33
C GLU A 76 5.60 -15.27 -2.86
N SER A 77 6.30 -14.65 -1.91
CA SER A 77 6.00 -14.78 -0.47
C SER A 77 4.66 -14.18 -0.05
N LEU A 78 4.00 -13.43 -0.96
CA LEU A 78 2.76 -12.68 -0.70
C LEU A 78 2.87 -11.80 0.55
N CYS A 79 4.07 -11.26 0.84
CA CYS A 79 4.31 -10.45 2.04
C CYS A 79 3.93 -11.17 3.34
N GLN A 80 4.00 -12.51 3.34
CA GLN A 80 3.57 -13.39 4.43
C GLN A 80 2.07 -13.32 4.74
N MET A 81 1.25 -12.90 3.78
CA MET A 81 -0.20 -13.03 3.85
C MET A 81 -0.61 -14.50 3.74
N SER A 82 -1.67 -14.87 4.45
CA SER A 82 -2.24 -16.22 4.42
C SER A 82 -3.59 -16.21 3.72
N VAL A 83 -3.72 -16.97 2.64
CA VAL A 83 -5.00 -17.21 1.96
C VAL A 83 -5.72 -18.33 2.71
N CYS A 84 -6.91 -18.02 3.24
CA CYS A 84 -7.78 -18.98 3.91
C CYS A 84 -9.01 -19.21 3.03
N SER A 85 -8.99 -20.31 2.27
CA SER A 85 -10.12 -20.73 1.44
C SER A 85 -10.67 -22.06 1.95
N ALA A 86 -12.00 -22.17 2.01
CA ALA A 86 -12.68 -23.41 2.37
C ALA A 86 -12.68 -24.44 1.21
N ALA A 87 -12.28 -24.04 0.00
CA ALA A 87 -12.33 -24.85 -1.23
C ALA A 87 -11.39 -24.29 -2.33
N ASP A 88 -11.42 -24.90 -3.53
CA ASP A 88 -10.57 -24.58 -4.71
C ASP A 88 -10.83 -23.20 -5.36
N TYR A 89 -11.77 -22.43 -4.83
CA TYR A 89 -12.24 -21.16 -5.41
C TYR A 89 -11.84 -19.91 -4.63
N GLY A 90 -10.77 -19.96 -3.84
CA GLY A 90 -10.26 -18.82 -3.07
C GLY A 90 -9.56 -17.73 -3.88
N TRP A 91 -9.03 -16.74 -3.15
CA TRP A 91 -8.18 -15.67 -3.68
C TRP A 91 -6.95 -16.24 -4.39
N LYS A 92 -6.66 -15.75 -5.60
CA LYS A 92 -5.55 -16.20 -6.45
C LYS A 92 -4.67 -15.02 -6.82
N ARG A 93 -3.36 -15.23 -6.80
CA ARG A 93 -2.36 -14.29 -7.32
C ARG A 93 -2.31 -14.41 -8.84
N VAL A 94 -2.60 -13.33 -9.57
CA VAL A 94 -2.67 -13.32 -11.04
C VAL A 94 -2.03 -12.04 -11.59
N THR A 95 -1.70 -12.05 -12.88
CA THR A 95 -1.20 -10.88 -13.63
C THR A 95 -2.28 -10.23 -14.50
N SER A 96 -3.35 -10.98 -14.81
CA SER A 96 -4.47 -10.51 -15.65
C SER A 96 -5.71 -11.37 -15.42
N VAL A 97 -6.87 -10.81 -15.75
CA VAL A 97 -8.15 -11.53 -15.77
C VAL A 97 -8.76 -11.35 -17.16
N SER A 98 -9.19 -12.45 -17.78
CA SER A 98 -9.72 -12.43 -19.15
C SER A 98 -10.93 -11.52 -19.28
N GLY A 99 -10.96 -10.63 -20.27
CA GLY A 99 -12.08 -9.72 -20.51
C GLY A 99 -12.10 -8.48 -19.62
N ILE A 100 -11.14 -8.33 -18.69
CA ILE A 100 -11.04 -7.18 -17.79
C ILE A 100 -9.65 -6.56 -17.93
N SER A 101 -9.61 -5.29 -18.34
CA SER A 101 -8.36 -4.51 -18.36
C SER A 101 -8.08 -3.92 -16.98
N VAL A 102 -7.63 -4.76 -16.04
CA VAL A 102 -7.09 -4.28 -14.75
C VAL A 102 -5.64 -3.89 -14.97
N THR A 103 -5.31 -2.63 -14.68
CA THR A 103 -3.90 -2.20 -14.64
C THR A 103 -3.46 -2.26 -13.20
N ASP A 104 -2.38 -2.96 -12.89
CA ASP A 104 -1.81 -2.94 -11.54
C ASP A 104 -1.42 -1.50 -11.17
N HIS A 105 -1.93 -1.03 -10.05
CA HIS A 105 -1.76 0.34 -9.59
C HIS A 105 -0.38 0.62 -9.00
N THR A 106 0.41 -0.43 -8.73
CA THR A 106 1.73 -0.33 -8.07
C THR A 106 2.70 0.55 -8.88
N TYR A 107 2.61 0.55 -10.21
CA TYR A 107 3.56 1.26 -11.09
C TYR A 107 2.89 2.23 -12.07
N LEU A 108 1.66 2.68 -11.80
CA LEU A 108 1.03 3.70 -12.65
C LEU A 108 1.92 4.95 -12.75
N GLY A 109 2.45 5.21 -13.95
CA GLY A 109 3.34 6.34 -14.24
C GLY A 109 4.84 6.09 -13.99
N LYS A 110 5.27 4.87 -13.67
CA LYS A 110 6.69 4.46 -13.58
C LYS A 110 7.04 3.46 -14.69
N GLU A 111 8.30 3.40 -15.11
CA GLU A 111 8.77 2.35 -16.02
C GLU A 111 8.56 0.97 -15.36
N GLN A 112 7.77 0.12 -16.00
CA GLN A 112 7.54 -1.26 -15.54
C GLN A 112 8.77 -2.12 -15.86
N ASN A 113 9.61 -2.37 -14.86
CA ASN A 113 10.64 -3.41 -14.94
C ASN A 113 10.12 -4.74 -14.39
N GLY A 114 9.10 -5.31 -15.05
CA GLY A 114 8.64 -6.67 -14.74
C GLY A 114 7.14 -6.90 -14.89
N THR A 115 6.74 -8.16 -14.71
CA THR A 115 5.34 -8.57 -14.52
C THR A 115 4.88 -8.21 -13.12
N THR A 116 3.76 -7.51 -13.03
CA THR A 116 3.14 -7.09 -11.78
C THR A 116 1.99 -8.04 -11.43
N PHE A 117 1.66 -8.16 -10.14
CA PHE A 117 0.68 -9.14 -9.67
C PHE A 117 -0.35 -8.51 -8.73
N PHE A 118 -1.56 -9.06 -8.75
CA PHE A 118 -2.59 -8.70 -7.79
C PHE A 118 -3.34 -9.94 -7.31
N MET A 119 -4.02 -9.80 -6.17
CA MET A 119 -4.91 -10.82 -5.65
C MET A 119 -6.30 -10.65 -6.27
N HIS A 120 -6.85 -11.74 -6.80
CA HIS A 120 -8.14 -11.79 -7.47
C HIS A 120 -9.01 -12.90 -6.88
N PHE A 121 -10.28 -12.58 -6.67
CA PHE A 121 -11.31 -13.55 -6.32
C PHE A 121 -12.43 -13.47 -7.36
N SER A 122 -12.81 -14.61 -7.94
CA SER A 122 -13.90 -14.66 -8.92
C SER A 122 -15.21 -15.03 -8.23
N THR A 123 -16.18 -14.11 -8.30
CA THR A 123 -17.56 -14.34 -7.84
C THR A 123 -18.42 -15.07 -8.87
N GLU A 124 -17.90 -15.31 -10.08
CA GLU A 124 -18.63 -15.99 -11.16
C GLU A 124 -19.01 -17.43 -10.76
N GLY A 125 -20.31 -17.74 -10.86
CA GLY A 125 -20.85 -19.05 -10.50
C GLY A 125 -20.76 -19.38 -9.01
N ARG A 126 -20.66 -18.37 -8.13
CA ARG A 126 -20.61 -18.51 -6.68
C ARG A 126 -21.93 -18.15 -6.03
N ASN A 127 -22.19 -18.76 -4.88
CA ASN A 127 -23.38 -18.50 -4.08
C ASN A 127 -23.04 -17.75 -2.79
N GLU A 128 -24.06 -17.19 -2.16
CA GLU A 128 -23.96 -16.63 -0.82
C GLU A 128 -23.46 -17.71 0.16
N GLY A 129 -22.32 -17.45 0.80
CA GLY A 129 -21.64 -18.41 1.66
C GLY A 129 -20.31 -18.93 1.11
N ASP A 130 -20.04 -18.76 -0.18
CA ASP A 130 -18.76 -19.09 -0.83
C ASP A 130 -17.66 -18.06 -0.55
N ALA A 131 -17.71 -17.43 0.62
CA ALA A 131 -16.79 -16.37 1.00
C ALA A 131 -15.35 -16.87 1.16
N ALA A 132 -14.38 -16.09 0.69
CA ALA A 132 -12.96 -16.40 0.84
C ALA A 132 -12.21 -15.27 1.52
N ARG A 133 -11.21 -15.64 2.33
CA ARG A 133 -10.45 -14.69 3.13
C ARG A 133 -8.98 -14.67 2.73
N VAL A 134 -8.39 -13.49 2.75
CA VAL A 134 -6.93 -13.32 2.81
C VAL A 134 -6.61 -12.50 4.06
N GLU A 135 -5.69 -13.01 4.87
CA GLU A 135 -5.26 -12.36 6.10
C GLU A 135 -3.83 -11.85 5.96
N SER A 136 -3.55 -10.67 6.52
CA SER A 136 -2.19 -10.17 6.64
C SER A 136 -1.34 -11.04 7.59
N LYS A 137 -0.02 -10.83 7.57
CA LYS A 137 0.81 -11.27 8.70
C LYS A 137 0.36 -10.59 10.00
N THR A 138 0.72 -11.18 11.13
CA THR A 138 0.43 -10.57 12.44
C THR A 138 1.31 -9.34 12.64
N MET A 139 0.69 -8.20 12.96
CA MET A 139 1.36 -6.91 13.10
C MET A 139 1.23 -6.36 14.53
N THR A 140 2.26 -5.61 14.95
CA THR A 140 2.34 -5.02 16.29
C THR A 140 2.56 -3.51 16.19
N PRO A 141 1.57 -2.67 16.54
CA PRO A 141 1.73 -1.22 16.56
C PRO A 141 2.83 -0.75 17.52
N LYS A 142 3.82 -0.01 17.00
CA LYS A 142 4.92 0.54 17.80
C LYS A 142 4.64 1.91 18.41
N ARG A 143 3.79 2.75 17.78
CA ARG A 143 3.45 4.10 18.27
C ARG A 143 2.69 4.06 19.60
N ASP A 144 2.87 5.06 20.45
CA ASP A 144 2.08 5.23 21.68
C ASP A 144 0.61 5.51 21.36
N CYS A 145 0.35 6.39 20.40
CA CYS A 145 -0.96 6.57 19.81
C CYS A 145 -1.26 5.39 18.87
N LYS A 146 -2.11 4.46 19.33
CA LYS A 146 -2.50 3.24 18.61
C LYS A 146 -3.54 3.51 17.52
N VAL A 147 -3.34 4.55 16.71
CA VAL A 147 -4.09 4.77 15.47
C VAL A 147 -3.30 4.15 14.32
N GLN A 148 -3.98 3.34 13.52
CA GLN A 148 -3.45 2.69 12.33
C GLN A 148 -4.24 3.16 11.12
N CYS A 149 -3.57 3.24 9.97
CA CYS A 149 -4.18 3.56 8.70
C CYS A 149 -4.00 2.35 7.79
N LEU A 150 -5.10 1.75 7.37
CA LEU A 150 -5.09 0.72 6.33
C LEU A 150 -5.50 1.39 5.02
N GLN A 151 -4.65 1.25 4.01
CA GLN A 151 -4.93 1.73 2.66
C GLN A 151 -4.69 0.61 1.64
N PHE A 152 -5.55 0.52 0.64
CA PHE A 152 -5.42 -0.44 -0.45
C PHE A 152 -6.22 0.02 -1.67
N TYR A 153 -5.79 -0.47 -2.83
CA TYR A 153 -6.53 -0.32 -4.07
C TYR A 153 -7.44 -1.53 -4.26
N TYR A 154 -8.65 -1.29 -4.71
CA TYR A 154 -9.65 -2.31 -4.99
C TYR A 154 -10.31 -2.05 -6.34
N TYR A 155 -10.54 -3.13 -7.07
CA TYR A 155 -11.23 -3.13 -8.34
C TYR A 155 -12.35 -4.17 -8.32
N HIS A 156 -13.54 -3.77 -8.74
CA HIS A 156 -14.72 -4.61 -8.79
C HIS A 156 -15.25 -4.72 -10.21
N SER A 157 -15.52 -5.96 -10.62
CA SER A 157 -16.15 -6.26 -11.92
C SER A 157 -17.23 -7.33 -11.83
N GLY A 158 -17.51 -7.81 -10.62
CA GLY A 158 -18.60 -8.74 -10.36
C GLY A 158 -19.94 -8.02 -10.28
N HIS A 159 -20.91 -8.65 -9.63
CA HIS A 159 -22.24 -8.10 -9.48
C HIS A 159 -22.27 -6.99 -8.44
N GLU A 160 -23.19 -6.02 -8.57
CA GLU A 160 -23.28 -4.87 -7.66
C GLU A 160 -23.53 -5.26 -6.19
N SER A 161 -24.18 -6.40 -5.97
CA SER A 161 -24.46 -6.95 -4.63
C SER A 161 -23.29 -7.72 -4.01
N ASP A 162 -22.23 -8.01 -4.76
CA ASP A 162 -21.03 -8.65 -4.21
C ASP A 162 -20.33 -7.69 -3.24
N GLN A 163 -19.76 -8.24 -2.18
CA GLN A 163 -19.27 -7.44 -1.06
C GLN A 163 -17.82 -7.79 -0.71
N LEU A 164 -17.01 -6.75 -0.51
CA LEU A 164 -15.71 -6.87 0.15
C LEU A 164 -15.83 -6.38 1.60
N ASN A 165 -15.66 -7.30 2.54
CA ASN A 165 -15.69 -6.99 3.96
C ASN A 165 -14.27 -6.86 4.51
N ILE A 166 -14.01 -5.76 5.21
CA ILE A 166 -12.73 -5.45 5.84
C ILE A 166 -12.85 -5.68 7.34
N TRP A 167 -12.12 -6.66 7.84
CA TRP A 167 -12.12 -7.00 9.26
C TRP A 167 -10.75 -6.77 9.88
N ILE A 168 -10.73 -6.48 11.17
CA ILE A 168 -9.52 -6.50 11.98
C ILE A 168 -9.67 -7.59 13.02
N ARG A 169 -8.72 -8.53 13.02
CA ARG A 169 -8.60 -9.58 14.03
C ARG A 169 -7.58 -9.13 15.07
N GLU A 170 -8.03 -8.76 16.26
CA GLU A 170 -7.13 -8.39 17.36
C GLU A 170 -6.90 -9.56 18.32
N TYR A 171 -5.67 -9.74 18.78
CA TYR A 171 -5.30 -10.78 19.76
C TYR A 171 -5.05 -10.16 21.12
N GLN A 172 -5.61 -10.77 22.18
CA GLN A 172 -5.46 -10.20 23.53
C GLN A 172 -4.05 -10.36 24.09
N ASN A 173 -3.41 -11.49 23.81
CA ASN A 173 -2.07 -11.84 24.27
C ASN A 173 -1.48 -12.91 23.34
N LYS A 174 -0.30 -13.46 23.68
CA LYS A 174 0.39 -14.47 22.86
C LYS A 174 -0.27 -15.86 22.90
N GLU A 175 -1.13 -16.13 23.86
CA GLU A 175 -1.83 -17.42 24.02
C GLU A 175 -3.16 -17.44 23.25
N ASP A 176 -3.72 -16.26 22.96
CA ASP A 176 -4.90 -16.09 22.14
C ASP A 176 -4.57 -16.38 20.67
N ASN A 177 -4.90 -17.60 20.23
CA ASN A 177 -4.73 -18.03 18.85
C ASN A 177 -5.98 -17.78 17.97
N ARG A 178 -7.10 -17.36 18.57
CA ARG A 178 -8.36 -17.14 17.83
C ARG A 178 -8.50 -15.66 17.44
N GLY A 179 -8.18 -14.77 18.35
CA GLY A 179 -8.42 -13.34 18.22
C GLY A 179 -9.89 -12.98 18.16
N THR A 180 -10.19 -11.70 18.38
CA THR A 180 -11.52 -11.10 18.23
C THR A 180 -11.61 -10.43 16.86
N LEU A 181 -12.55 -10.87 16.02
CA LEU A 181 -12.77 -10.31 14.70
C LEU A 181 -13.81 -9.18 14.76
N THR A 182 -13.46 -8.00 14.26
CA THR A 182 -14.34 -6.83 14.23
C THR A 182 -14.49 -6.35 12.79
N LEU A 183 -15.73 -6.18 12.32
CA LEU A 183 -16.00 -5.59 11.00
C LEU A 183 -15.67 -4.10 11.09
N MET A 184 -14.76 -3.66 10.23
CA MET A 184 -14.37 -2.25 10.17
C MET A 184 -15.08 -1.53 9.03
N ASP A 185 -15.21 -2.19 7.88
CA ASP A 185 -15.82 -1.60 6.71
C ASP A 185 -16.42 -2.67 5.80
N GLN A 186 -17.39 -2.28 4.97
CA GLN A 186 -18.04 -3.12 3.97
C GLN A 186 -18.23 -2.33 2.68
N ILE A 187 -17.62 -2.82 1.61
CA ILE A 187 -17.61 -2.16 0.29
C ILE A 187 -18.54 -2.96 -0.64
N THR A 188 -19.41 -2.26 -1.38
CA THR A 188 -20.37 -2.82 -2.34
C THR A 188 -20.45 -1.96 -3.60
N GLY A 189 -20.76 -2.56 -4.75
CA GLY A 189 -21.33 -1.85 -5.91
C GLY A 189 -20.48 -0.82 -6.68
N GLN A 190 -19.17 -0.65 -6.42
CA GLN A 190 -18.36 0.37 -7.10
C GLN A 190 -17.11 -0.19 -7.79
N SER A 191 -16.93 0.12 -9.09
CA SER A 191 -15.94 -0.55 -9.96
C SER A 191 -14.48 -0.26 -9.64
N PHE A 192 -14.16 0.91 -9.08
CA PHE A 192 -12.78 1.25 -8.70
C PHE A 192 -12.77 2.16 -7.49
N PHE A 193 -11.95 1.84 -6.49
CA PHE A 193 -11.87 2.63 -5.26
C PHE A 193 -10.50 2.55 -4.59
N PHE A 194 -9.99 3.71 -4.16
CA PHE A 194 -8.90 3.79 -3.18
C PHE A 194 -9.53 3.86 -1.79
N VAL A 195 -9.30 2.82 -0.99
CA VAL A 195 -9.79 2.78 0.39
C VAL A 195 -8.69 3.28 1.30
N CYS A 196 -9.04 4.21 2.19
CA CYS A 196 -8.18 4.65 3.28
C CYS A 196 -9.02 4.77 4.54
N PHE A 197 -8.78 3.87 5.50
CA PHE A 197 -9.51 3.82 6.74
C PHE A 197 -8.57 3.88 7.94
N PHE A 198 -8.94 4.72 8.91
CA PHE A 198 -8.25 4.83 10.19
C PHE A 198 -8.99 4.05 11.26
N PHE A 199 -8.27 3.20 11.99
CA PHE A 199 -8.82 2.54 13.17
C PHE A 199 -7.91 2.72 14.36
N LYS A 200 -8.52 2.62 15.53
CA LYS A 200 -7.83 2.66 16.81
C LYS A 200 -7.94 1.29 17.47
N SER A 201 -6.81 0.69 17.80
CA SER A 201 -6.83 -0.49 18.66
C SER A 201 -7.28 -0.12 20.07
N PHE A 202 -8.16 -0.91 20.66
CA PHE A 202 -8.82 -0.60 21.93
C PHE A 202 -7.95 -0.85 23.18
N THR A 203 -6.72 -1.37 23.03
CA THR A 203 -5.94 -1.92 24.18
C THR A 203 -4.43 -1.95 23.94
N TYR A 204 -3.67 -1.92 25.04
CA TYR A 204 -2.25 -1.53 25.10
C TYR A 204 -1.24 -2.54 24.52
N TYR A 205 -1.60 -3.82 24.36
CA TYR A 205 -0.66 -4.91 23.96
C TYR A 205 -1.13 -5.77 22.78
N LYS A 206 -2.15 -5.33 22.03
CA LYS A 206 -2.74 -6.19 21.00
C LYS A 206 -1.92 -6.18 19.72
N THR A 207 -1.57 -7.38 19.28
CA THR A 207 -1.23 -7.61 17.87
C THR A 207 -2.53 -7.79 17.09
N TYR A 208 -2.47 -7.58 15.79
CA TYR A 208 -3.65 -7.76 14.95
C TYR A 208 -3.30 -8.25 13.54
N LYS A 209 -4.30 -8.74 12.84
CA LYS A 209 -4.28 -8.98 11.39
C LYS A 209 -5.38 -8.17 10.72
N ALA A 210 -5.10 -7.66 9.53
CA ALA A 210 -6.13 -7.24 8.59
C ALA A 210 -6.65 -8.47 7.85
N VAL A 211 -7.97 -8.59 7.72
CA VAL A 211 -8.63 -9.71 7.04
C VAL A 211 -9.56 -9.16 6.00
N PHE A 212 -9.30 -9.51 4.75
CA PHE A 212 -10.11 -9.15 3.60
C PHE A 212 -10.97 -10.36 3.25
N GLN A 213 -12.29 -10.19 3.27
CA GLN A 213 -13.23 -11.26 2.94
C GLN A 213 -14.11 -10.84 1.78
N ASP A 214 -13.97 -11.54 0.66
CA ASP A 214 -14.92 -11.43 -0.44
C ASP A 214 -16.15 -12.30 -0.13
N ALA A 215 -17.34 -11.77 -0.37
CA ALA A 215 -18.61 -12.44 -0.15
C ALA A 215 -19.49 -12.28 -1.41
N PRO A 216 -19.59 -13.35 -2.23
CA PRO A 216 -20.49 -13.38 -3.37
C PRO A 216 -21.95 -13.25 -2.93
N SER A 217 -22.76 -12.62 -3.76
CA SER A 217 -24.21 -12.56 -3.62
C SER A 217 -24.91 -13.73 -4.32
N ASN A 218 -26.04 -14.19 -3.78
CA ASN A 218 -26.92 -15.11 -4.51
C ASN A 218 -27.59 -14.36 -5.66
N ILE A 219 -27.36 -14.81 -6.89
CA ILE A 219 -28.04 -14.31 -8.10
C ILE A 219 -28.65 -15.50 -8.84
#